data_AF-A0AAW6NJS3-F1
#
_entry.id   AF-A0AAW6NJS3-F1
#
_cell.length_a   1.000
_cell.length_b   1.000
_cell.length_c   1.000
_cell.angle_alpha   90.00
_cell.angle_beta   90.00
_cell.angle_gamma   90.00
#
_symmetry.space_group_name_H-M   'P 1'
#
loop_
_entity.id
_entity.type
_entity.pdbx_description
1 polymer ?
#
loop_
_entity_poly.entity_id
_entity_poly.type
_entity_poly.pdbx_seq_one_letter_code
_entity_poly.pdbx_strand_id
1 'polypeptide(L)'
;MDEKIVLTRQQILSSALKVSKCRSLVKRRFQSLGLKYADSQEVRDRLTMIEKNAFHHLGKFCQSNDIDSLFSMANTLSELFLLKGELITTDPFGDRETSYWSVPQGSCHEWIQSLTTSEGPERKFVSFRISFDNNDVRCDLVKKNARMLGCYLLPYFVDLTRTVGAFINLPGSVSFKQVQRIKPQIHPETTHSHIVTIEDSAFL
;
A
#
# COMPACT_ATOMS: atom_id res chain seq x y z
N MET A 1 -18.68 33.15 25.76
CA MET A 1 -18.23 33.14 24.36
C MET A 1 -18.14 31.69 23.94
N ASP A 2 -18.76 31.29 22.84
CA ASP A 2 -18.67 29.91 22.36
C ASP A 2 -17.24 29.62 21.91
N GLU A 3 -16.62 28.61 22.51
CA GLU A 3 -15.27 28.18 22.13
C GLU A 3 -15.32 27.58 20.71
N LYS A 4 -14.58 28.19 19.79
CA LYS A 4 -14.51 27.77 18.38
C LYS A 4 -13.23 26.99 18.17
N ILE A 5 -13.34 25.68 17.95
CA ILE A 5 -12.19 24.83 17.62
C ILE A 5 -11.96 24.90 16.12
N VAL A 6 -10.80 25.36 15.69
CA VAL A 6 -10.40 25.37 14.28
C VAL A 6 -9.35 24.28 14.06
N LEU A 7 -9.68 23.28 13.26
CA LEU A 7 -8.74 22.24 12.83
C LEU A 7 -8.27 22.54 11.41
N THR A 8 -6.96 22.63 11.22
CA THR A 8 -6.35 22.74 9.89
C THR A 8 -6.35 21.39 9.18
N ARG A 9 -6.33 21.39 7.84
CA ARG A 9 -6.21 20.17 7.04
C ARG A 9 -5.05 19.27 7.49
N GLN A 10 -3.90 19.86 7.81
CA GLN A 10 -2.74 19.11 8.30
C GLN A 10 -3.01 18.41 9.64
N GLN A 11 -3.73 19.03 10.57
CA GLN A 11 -4.10 18.42 11.86
C GLN A 11 -5.14 17.30 11.71
N ILE A 12 -6.04 17.41 10.73
CA ILE A 12 -7.03 16.35 10.44
C ILE A 12 -6.32 15.15 9.77
N LEU A 13 -5.35 15.43 8.91
CA LEU A 13 -4.61 14.41 8.17
C LEU A 13 -3.35 13.91 8.88
N SER A 14 -3.03 14.41 10.09
CA SER A 14 -1.84 14.01 10.86
C SER A 14 -1.99 12.62 11.48
N SER A 15 -2.25 11.61 10.66
CA SER A 15 -1.81 10.25 10.93
C SER A 15 -0.43 10.13 10.28
N ALA A 16 0.62 10.45 11.02
CA ALA A 16 1.97 10.50 10.46
C ALA A 16 2.35 9.13 9.86
N LEU A 17 2.35 9.05 8.52
CA LEU A 17 2.97 7.95 7.79
C LEU A 17 4.42 7.87 8.24
N LYS A 18 4.76 6.82 8.98
CA LYS A 18 6.16 6.59 9.40
C LYS A 18 6.98 6.31 8.14
N VAL A 19 7.72 7.31 7.68
CA VAL A 19 8.57 7.26 6.47
C VAL A 19 9.49 6.03 6.50
N SER A 20 10.02 5.69 7.67
CA SER A 20 10.86 4.51 7.88
C SER A 20 10.15 3.19 7.54
N LYS A 21 8.87 3.03 7.89
CA LYS A 21 8.07 1.83 7.57
C LYS A 21 7.76 1.74 6.08
N CYS A 22 7.47 2.86 5.43
CA CYS A 22 7.21 2.88 3.99
C CYS A 22 8.48 2.52 3.21
N ARG A 23 9.62 3.09 3.61
CA ARG A 23 10.92 2.78 2.99
C ARG A 23 11.33 1.32 3.20
N SER A 24 11.14 0.77 4.41
CA SER A 24 11.48 -0.63 4.66
C SER A 24 10.64 -1.60 3.84
N LEU A 25 9.36 -1.30 3.62
CA LEU A 25 8.49 -2.09 2.75
C LEU A 25 9.02 -2.11 1.31
N VAL A 26 9.27 -0.93 0.73
CA VAL A 26 9.81 -0.81 -0.64
C VAL A 26 11.12 -1.59 -0.77
N LYS A 27 12.07 -1.39 0.16
CA LYS A 27 13.36 -2.12 0.15
C LYS A 27 13.16 -3.63 0.14
N ARG A 28 12.29 -4.14 1.03
CA ARG A 28 11.98 -5.58 1.10
C ARG A 28 11.35 -6.08 -0.20
N ARG A 29 10.48 -5.29 -0.84
CA ARG A 29 9.88 -5.66 -2.12
C ARG A 29 10.92 -5.71 -3.24
N PHE A 30 11.81 -4.73 -3.35
CA PHE A 30 12.92 -4.78 -4.33
C PHE A 30 13.86 -5.96 -4.11
N GLN A 31 14.18 -6.29 -2.85
CA GLN A 31 14.95 -7.49 -2.51
C GLN A 31 14.26 -8.78 -2.98
N SER A 32 12.92 -8.83 -2.94
CA SER A 32 12.13 -9.98 -3.41
C SER A 32 12.07 -10.13 -4.94
N LEU A 33 12.54 -9.14 -5.72
CA LEU A 33 12.57 -9.21 -7.18
C LEU A 33 13.73 -10.06 -7.72
N GLY A 34 14.61 -10.57 -6.84
CA GLY A 34 15.61 -11.54 -7.24
C GLY A 34 16.89 -10.93 -7.77
N LEU A 35 17.35 -9.79 -7.23
CA LEU A 35 18.62 -9.15 -7.61
C LEU A 35 19.82 -10.13 -7.58
N LYS A 36 19.80 -11.15 -6.71
CA LYS A 36 20.81 -12.23 -6.67
C LYS A 36 20.86 -13.10 -7.93
N TYR A 37 19.81 -13.10 -8.74
CA TYR A 37 19.66 -13.84 -10.00
C TYR A 37 19.91 -12.95 -11.23
N ALA A 38 20.40 -11.72 -11.04
CA ALA A 38 20.80 -10.84 -12.13
C ALA A 38 22.20 -11.22 -12.64
N ASP A 39 22.25 -11.68 -13.88
CA ASP A 39 23.48 -12.16 -14.54
C ASP A 39 24.32 -11.01 -15.13
N SER A 40 23.74 -9.82 -15.34
CA SER A 40 24.45 -8.66 -15.89
C SER A 40 24.45 -7.48 -14.93
N GLN A 41 25.54 -6.70 -14.97
CA GLN A 41 25.64 -5.45 -14.20
C GLN A 41 24.57 -4.44 -14.64
N GLU A 42 24.24 -4.40 -15.93
CA GLU A 42 23.19 -3.55 -16.48
C GLU A 42 21.82 -3.79 -15.81
N VAL A 43 21.42 -5.06 -15.61
CA VAL A 43 20.17 -5.40 -14.91
C VAL A 43 20.19 -4.91 -13.47
N ARG A 44 21.34 -5.05 -12.79
CA ARG A 44 21.53 -4.59 -11.40
C ARG A 44 21.45 -3.07 -11.29
N ASP A 45 22.11 -2.36 -12.21
CA ASP A 45 22.13 -0.89 -12.24
C ASP A 45 20.74 -0.34 -12.54
N ARG A 46 20.04 -0.94 -13.51
CA ARG A 46 18.67 -0.55 -13.85
C ARG A 46 17.70 -0.77 -12.69
N LEU A 47 17.75 -1.92 -12.02
CA LEU A 47 16.94 -2.17 -10.81
C LEU A 47 17.24 -1.18 -9.68
N THR A 48 18.52 -0.90 -9.45
CA THR A 48 18.97 0.06 -8.43
C THR A 48 18.48 1.47 -8.74
N MET A 49 18.48 1.86 -10.02
CA MET A 49 17.95 3.15 -10.47
C MET A 49 16.44 3.25 -10.23
N ILE A 50 15.67 2.22 -10.58
CA ILE A 50 14.23 2.16 -10.34
C ILE A 50 13.95 2.26 -8.82
N GLU A 51 14.69 1.51 -7.99
CA GLU A 51 14.56 1.56 -6.53
C GLU A 51 14.85 2.96 -5.97
N LYS A 52 15.95 3.60 -6.40
CA LYS A 52 16.33 4.94 -5.98
C LYS A 52 15.27 5.98 -6.34
N ASN A 53 14.75 5.92 -7.56
CA ASN A 53 13.68 6.82 -8.02
C ASN A 53 12.39 6.60 -7.24
N ALA A 54 12.02 5.34 -6.96
CA ALA A 54 10.88 5.03 -6.12
C ALA A 54 11.03 5.60 -4.70
N PHE A 55 12.22 5.50 -4.08
CA PHE A 55 12.48 6.11 -2.78
C PHE A 55 12.41 7.63 -2.78
N HIS A 56 12.88 8.28 -3.84
CA HIS A 56 12.79 9.73 -4.01
C HIS A 56 11.34 10.20 -4.03
N HIS A 57 10.51 9.58 -4.86
CA HIS A 57 9.08 9.90 -4.95
C HIS A 57 8.32 9.60 -3.65
N LEU A 58 8.61 8.47 -3.01
CA LEU A 58 8.05 8.13 -1.71
C LEU A 58 8.45 9.16 -0.63
N GLY A 59 9.71 9.62 -0.65
CA GLY A 59 10.19 10.66 0.26
C GLY A 59 9.40 11.95 0.12
N LYS A 60 9.17 12.42 -1.12
CA LYS A 60 8.35 13.59 -1.40
C LYS A 60 6.91 13.41 -0.93
N PHE A 61 6.31 12.25 -1.22
CA PHE A 61 4.97 11.92 -0.77
C PHE A 61 4.86 11.98 0.76
N CYS A 62 5.79 11.35 1.48
CA CYS A 62 5.78 11.38 2.94
C CYS A 62 5.96 12.77 3.56
N GLN A 63 6.61 13.71 2.87
CA GLN A 63 6.83 15.07 3.35
C GLN A 63 5.64 15.99 3.09
N SER A 64 5.02 15.86 1.91
CA SER A 64 4.03 16.82 1.40
C SER A 64 2.61 16.26 1.31
N ASN A 65 2.44 14.94 1.49
CA ASN A 65 1.19 14.21 1.27
C ASN A 65 0.59 14.44 -0.13
N ASP A 66 1.46 14.68 -1.12
CA ASP A 66 1.11 15.00 -2.49
C ASP A 66 0.88 13.73 -3.33
N ILE A 67 -0.33 13.60 -3.87
CA ILE A 67 -0.72 12.45 -4.71
C ILE A 67 0.08 12.38 -6.02
N ASP A 68 0.55 13.50 -6.56
CA ASP A 68 1.32 13.49 -7.81
C ASP A 68 2.69 12.84 -7.62
N SER A 69 3.24 12.92 -6.41
CA SER A 69 4.42 12.17 -6.01
C SER A 69 4.17 10.65 -6.01
N LEU A 70 2.97 10.18 -5.63
CA LEU A 70 2.60 8.76 -5.76
C LEU A 70 2.43 8.34 -7.21
N PHE A 71 1.84 9.18 -8.06
CA PHE A 71 1.74 8.87 -9.49
C PHE A 71 3.11 8.84 -10.18
N SER A 72 4.04 9.69 -9.76
CA SER A 72 5.42 9.64 -10.23
C SER A 72 6.13 8.35 -9.81
N MET A 73 5.88 7.88 -8.57
CA MET A 73 6.34 6.57 -8.11
C MET A 73 5.73 5.45 -8.95
N ALA A 74 4.42 5.49 -9.25
CA ALA A 74 3.77 4.52 -10.10
C ALA A 74 4.43 4.45 -11.50
N ASN A 75 4.66 5.59 -12.14
CA ASN A 75 5.36 5.64 -13.43
C ASN A 75 6.74 4.99 -13.36
N THR A 76 7.51 5.24 -12.29
CA THR A 76 8.80 4.58 -12.05
C THR A 76 8.65 3.06 -11.92
N LEU A 77 7.68 2.60 -11.12
CA LEU A 77 7.43 1.17 -10.91
C LEU A 77 6.96 0.46 -12.19
N SER A 78 6.37 1.17 -13.15
CA SER A 78 5.90 0.57 -14.40
C SER A 78 7.02 -0.11 -15.20
N GLU A 79 8.27 0.36 -15.07
CA GLU A 79 9.43 -0.27 -15.70
C GLU A 79 9.64 -1.71 -15.24
N LEU A 80 9.16 -2.07 -14.04
CA LEU A 80 9.23 -3.44 -13.52
C LEU A 80 8.41 -4.43 -14.35
N PHE A 81 7.46 -3.98 -15.19
CA PHE A 81 6.77 -4.87 -16.13
C PHE A 81 7.67 -5.38 -17.27
N LEU A 82 8.84 -4.75 -17.47
CA LEU A 82 9.87 -5.25 -18.38
C LEU A 82 10.78 -6.27 -17.69
N LEU A 83 10.79 -6.34 -16.36
CA LEU A 83 11.56 -7.34 -15.63
C LEU A 83 10.92 -8.72 -15.80
N LYS A 84 11.68 -9.65 -16.40
CA LYS A 84 11.28 -11.04 -16.61
C LYS A 84 12.29 -11.98 -15.97
N GLY A 85 11.78 -13.10 -15.48
CA GLY A 85 12.56 -14.21 -14.95
C GLY A 85 12.39 -15.45 -15.80
N GLU A 86 13.46 -16.21 -15.98
CA GLU A 86 13.46 -17.51 -16.65
C GLU A 86 13.98 -18.56 -15.68
N LEU A 87 13.13 -19.54 -15.35
CA LEU A 87 13.43 -20.67 -14.49
C LEU A 87 13.62 -21.90 -15.35
N ILE A 88 14.73 -22.61 -15.16
CA ILE A 88 14.96 -23.94 -15.71
C ILE A 88 14.84 -24.95 -14.57
N THR A 89 13.98 -25.95 -14.78
CA THR A 89 13.84 -27.12 -13.90
C THR A 89 14.06 -28.40 -14.69
N THR A 90 14.37 -29.49 -14.01
CA THR A 90 14.27 -30.84 -14.58
C THR A 90 13.11 -31.59 -13.95
N ASP A 91 12.35 -32.31 -14.77
CA ASP A 91 11.34 -33.25 -14.31
C ASP A 91 11.98 -34.54 -13.73
N PRO A 92 11.19 -35.50 -13.23
CA PRO A 92 11.72 -36.76 -12.71
C PRO A 92 12.43 -37.64 -13.74
N PHE A 93 12.16 -37.45 -15.03
CA PHE A 93 12.74 -38.21 -16.13
C PHE A 93 14.05 -37.57 -16.64
N GLY A 94 14.38 -36.37 -16.16
CA GLY A 94 15.59 -35.63 -16.50
C GLY A 94 15.39 -34.62 -17.63
N ASP A 95 14.16 -34.47 -18.13
CA ASP A 95 13.85 -33.50 -19.18
C ASP A 95 13.81 -32.08 -18.62
N ARG A 96 14.35 -31.13 -19.40
CA ARG A 96 14.40 -29.72 -19.01
C ARG A 96 13.10 -29.01 -19.37
N GLU A 97 12.53 -28.32 -18.39
CA GLU A 97 11.39 -27.43 -18.58
C GLU A 97 11.78 -25.98 -18.28
N THR A 98 11.22 -25.05 -19.06
CA THR A 98 11.39 -23.61 -18.86
C THR A 98 10.09 -22.98 -18.41
N SER A 99 10.14 -22.20 -17.31
CA SER A 99 9.02 -21.44 -16.77
C SER A 99 9.38 -19.95 -16.67
N TYR A 100 8.39 -19.07 -16.88
CA TYR A 100 8.61 -17.62 -16.87
C TYR A 100 7.97 -16.95 -15.67
N TRP A 101 8.72 -16.02 -15.08
CA TRP A 101 8.29 -15.16 -13.98
C TRP A 101 8.20 -13.70 -14.42
N SER A 102 7.26 -12.97 -13.82
CA SER A 102 7.07 -11.53 -13.95
C SER A 102 6.64 -10.94 -12.61
N VAL A 103 6.91 -9.64 -12.43
CA VAL A 103 6.67 -8.93 -11.17
C VAL A 103 5.23 -9.06 -10.61
N PRO A 104 4.15 -9.10 -11.43
CA PRO A 104 2.80 -9.34 -10.93
C PRO A 104 2.61 -10.67 -10.19
N GLN A 105 3.47 -11.68 -10.41
CA GLN A 105 3.43 -12.96 -9.70
C GLN A 105 4.03 -12.88 -8.29
N GLY A 106 4.47 -11.70 -7.84
CA GLY A 106 4.97 -11.49 -6.48
C GLY A 106 6.44 -11.88 -6.33
N SER A 107 6.83 -12.36 -5.14
CA SER A 107 8.21 -12.70 -4.82
C SER A 107 8.75 -13.80 -5.74
N CYS A 108 9.91 -13.58 -6.38
CA CYS A 108 10.52 -14.63 -7.22
C CYS A 108 10.88 -15.87 -6.41
N HIS A 109 11.27 -15.71 -5.14
CA HIS A 109 11.64 -16.83 -4.28
C HIS A 109 10.43 -17.71 -3.94
N GLU A 110 9.32 -17.09 -3.56
CA GLU A 110 8.07 -17.80 -3.26
C GLU A 110 7.53 -18.47 -4.52
N TRP A 111 7.63 -17.80 -5.67
CA TRP A 111 7.22 -18.37 -6.96
C TRP A 111 8.08 -19.58 -7.36
N ILE A 112 9.42 -19.50 -7.27
CA ILE A 112 10.29 -20.65 -7.53
C ILE A 112 9.94 -21.81 -6.60
N GLN A 113 9.79 -21.54 -5.31
CA GLN A 113 9.46 -22.57 -4.32
C GLN A 113 8.12 -23.25 -4.63
N SER A 114 7.11 -22.47 -5.07
CA SER A 114 5.80 -23.01 -5.45
C SER A 114 5.89 -24.01 -6.61
N LEU A 115 6.87 -23.88 -7.50
CA LEU A 115 7.09 -24.76 -8.64
C LEU A 115 7.97 -25.97 -8.32
N THR A 116 8.87 -25.85 -7.34
CA THR A 116 9.81 -26.92 -6.96
C THR A 116 9.30 -27.79 -5.81
N THR A 117 8.31 -27.33 -5.05
CA THR A 117 7.81 -28.00 -3.84
C THR A 117 6.33 -28.40 -3.94
N SER A 118 5.71 -28.27 -5.14
CA SER A 118 4.31 -28.67 -5.34
C SER A 118 4.09 -30.17 -5.13
N GLU A 119 2.89 -30.58 -4.71
CA GLU A 119 2.46 -31.97 -4.43
C GLU A 119 2.50 -32.95 -5.63
N GLY A 120 3.10 -32.54 -6.76
CA GLY A 120 3.30 -33.35 -7.95
C GLY A 120 4.69 -34.01 -8.02
N PRO A 121 5.05 -34.59 -9.17
CA PRO A 121 6.39 -35.12 -9.40
C PRO A 121 7.46 -34.06 -9.12
N GLU A 122 8.44 -34.40 -8.27
CA GLU A 122 9.46 -33.48 -7.77
C GLU A 122 10.27 -32.87 -8.93
N ARG A 123 10.09 -31.58 -9.18
CA ARG A 123 10.88 -30.82 -10.15
C ARG A 123 12.12 -30.27 -9.48
N LYS A 124 13.29 -30.60 -10.03
CA LYS A 124 14.57 -30.12 -9.48
C LYS A 124 14.93 -28.77 -10.08
N PHE A 125 15.31 -27.83 -9.23
CA PHE A 125 15.84 -26.53 -9.63
C PHE A 125 17.16 -26.68 -10.39
N VAL A 126 17.29 -26.05 -11.57
CA VAL A 126 18.55 -25.97 -12.30
C VAL A 126 19.12 -24.55 -12.22
N SER A 127 18.36 -23.56 -12.68
CA SER A 127 18.80 -22.17 -12.70
C SER A 127 17.62 -21.22 -12.76
N PHE A 128 17.81 -20.00 -12.26
CA PHE A 128 16.87 -18.90 -12.45
C PHE A 128 17.66 -17.63 -12.76
N ARG A 129 17.20 -16.90 -13.77
CA ARG A 129 17.86 -15.69 -14.26
C ARG A 129 16.84 -14.59 -14.46
N ILE A 130 17.20 -13.36 -14.11
CA ILE A 130 16.36 -12.19 -14.39
C ILE A 130 17.02 -11.29 -15.43
N SER A 131 16.19 -10.73 -16.31
CA SER A 131 16.60 -9.78 -17.34
C SER A 131 15.50 -8.75 -17.58
N PHE A 132 15.85 -7.63 -18.21
CA PHE A 132 14.86 -6.70 -18.74
C PHE A 132 14.54 -7.08 -20.18
N ASP A 133 13.25 -7.09 -20.51
CA ASP A 133 12.80 -7.21 -21.89
C ASP A 133 13.31 -6.04 -22.72
N ASN A 134 13.92 -6.37 -23.85
CA ASN A 134 14.51 -5.46 -24.81
C ASN A 134 13.66 -5.33 -26.09
N ASN A 135 12.48 -5.94 -26.13
CA ASN A 135 11.55 -5.77 -27.23
C ASN A 135 11.01 -4.32 -27.26
N ASP A 136 11.29 -3.59 -28.35
CA ASP A 136 10.91 -2.18 -28.49
C ASP A 136 9.40 -1.96 -28.39
N VAL A 137 8.59 -2.84 -29.00
CA VAL A 137 7.12 -2.74 -28.96
C VAL A 137 6.63 -2.86 -27.52
N ARG A 138 7.17 -3.81 -26.75
CA ARG A 138 6.82 -3.97 -25.33
C ARG A 138 7.28 -2.77 -24.51
N CYS A 139 8.49 -2.26 -24.75
CA CYS A 139 9.00 -1.06 -24.10
C CYS A 139 8.07 0.15 -24.32
N ASP A 140 7.61 0.34 -25.56
CA ASP A 140 6.70 1.43 -25.90
C ASP A 140 5.31 1.25 -25.30
N LEU A 141 4.79 0.03 -25.25
CA LEU A 141 3.53 -0.28 -24.57
C LEU A 141 3.62 0.01 -23.07
N VAL A 142 4.72 -0.36 -22.42
CA VAL A 142 4.94 -0.06 -20.99
C VAL A 142 5.01 1.45 -20.78
N LYS A 143 5.77 2.19 -21.59
CA LYS A 143 5.86 3.66 -21.51
C LYS A 143 4.50 4.33 -21.72
N LYS A 144 3.74 3.92 -22.74
CA LYS A 144 2.42 4.47 -23.06
C LYS A 144 1.40 4.25 -21.94
N ASN A 145 1.52 3.14 -21.21
CA ASN A 145 0.58 2.76 -20.14
C ASN A 145 1.19 2.87 -18.74
N ALA A 146 2.32 3.60 -18.59
CA ALA A 146 3.15 3.60 -17.39
C ALA A 146 2.34 3.89 -16.12
N ARG A 147 1.46 4.89 -16.17
CA ARG A 147 0.64 5.27 -15.02
C ARG A 147 -0.29 4.14 -14.57
N MET A 148 -0.99 3.52 -15.52
CA MET A 148 -1.94 2.45 -15.23
C MET A 148 -1.21 1.22 -14.66
N LEU A 149 -0.16 0.77 -15.35
CA LEU A 149 0.65 -0.38 -14.94
C LEU A 149 1.30 -0.15 -13.57
N GLY A 150 1.89 1.03 -13.38
CA GLY A 150 2.46 1.47 -12.12
C GLY A 150 1.46 1.45 -10.96
N CYS A 151 0.25 1.93 -11.20
CA CYS A 151 -0.82 1.91 -10.20
C CYS A 151 -1.23 0.50 -9.79
N TYR A 152 -1.12 -0.50 -10.68
CA TYR A 152 -1.34 -1.91 -10.30
C TYR A 152 -0.28 -2.41 -9.32
N LEU A 153 0.96 -1.94 -9.43
CA LEU A 153 2.04 -2.33 -8.52
C LEU A 153 2.07 -1.50 -7.24
N LEU A 154 1.56 -0.27 -7.27
CA LEU A 154 1.65 0.67 -6.15
C LEU A 154 1.19 0.08 -4.80
N PRO A 155 0.07 -0.66 -4.67
CA PRO A 155 -0.35 -1.27 -3.41
C PRO A 155 0.60 -2.34 -2.87
N TYR A 156 1.40 -2.98 -3.74
CA TYR A 156 2.40 -3.96 -3.31
C TYR A 156 3.60 -3.29 -2.64
N PHE A 157 3.94 -2.07 -3.06
CA PHE A 157 5.07 -1.28 -2.58
C PHE A 157 4.71 -0.23 -1.52
N VAL A 158 3.46 0.22 -1.47
CA VAL A 158 2.96 1.27 -0.58
C VAL A 158 1.70 0.79 0.13
N ASP A 159 1.66 0.91 1.46
CA ASP A 159 0.47 0.60 2.26
C ASP A 159 -0.59 1.70 2.08
N LEU A 160 -1.45 1.52 1.08
CA LEU A 160 -2.43 2.55 0.71
C LEU A 160 -3.43 2.86 1.83
N THR A 161 -3.70 1.91 2.74
CA THR A 161 -4.64 2.10 3.86
C THR A 161 -4.18 3.20 4.81
N ARG A 162 -2.87 3.40 4.93
CA ARG A 162 -2.27 4.48 5.73
C ARG A 162 -2.10 5.79 4.95
N THR A 163 -2.39 5.78 3.65
CA THR A 163 -2.23 6.94 2.75
C THR A 163 -3.55 7.56 2.32
N VAL A 164 -4.69 7.04 2.80
CA VAL A 164 -6.05 7.49 2.44
C VAL A 164 -6.21 9.00 2.57
N GLY A 165 -5.56 9.63 3.55
CA GLY A 165 -5.57 11.08 3.73
C GLY A 165 -5.09 11.90 2.53
N ALA A 166 -4.24 11.36 1.66
CA ALA A 166 -3.82 12.00 0.40
C ALA A 166 -4.92 12.03 -0.67
N PHE A 167 -5.87 11.09 -0.60
CA PHE A 167 -6.97 10.96 -1.55
C PHE A 167 -8.22 11.70 -1.10
N ILE A 168 -8.28 12.16 0.16
CA ILE A 168 -9.39 12.93 0.69
C ILE A 168 -9.16 14.42 0.41
N ASN A 169 -10.09 15.03 -0.31
CA ASN A 169 -10.11 16.48 -0.46
C ASN A 169 -10.80 17.12 0.75
N LEU A 170 -10.03 17.80 1.60
CA LEU A 170 -10.54 18.54 2.76
C LEU A 170 -10.33 20.05 2.52
N PRO A 171 -11.27 20.91 2.97
CA PRO A 171 -11.05 22.34 3.01
C PRO A 171 -9.85 22.68 3.90
N GLY A 172 -9.19 23.81 3.64
CA GLY A 172 -7.95 24.20 4.34
C GLY A 172 -8.08 24.26 5.87
N SER A 173 -9.27 24.59 6.37
CA SER A 173 -9.63 24.52 7.79
C SER A 173 -11.09 24.16 7.97
N VAL A 174 -11.40 23.38 9.00
CA VAL A 174 -12.76 23.09 9.46
C VAL A 174 -12.96 23.72 10.83
N SER A 175 -14.05 24.46 11.00
CA SER A 175 -14.41 25.11 12.27
C SER A 175 -15.54 24.35 12.95
N PHE A 176 -15.34 23.96 14.20
CA PHE A 176 -16.36 23.34 15.05
C PHE A 176 -16.80 24.35 16.11
N LYS A 177 -18.12 24.49 16.28
CA LYS A 177 -18.68 25.14 17.46
C LYS A 177 -18.81 24.08 18.55
N GLN A 178 -18.23 24.33 19.71
CA GLN A 178 -18.44 23.46 20.86
C GLN A 178 -19.90 23.57 21.29
N VAL A 179 -20.68 22.50 21.13
CA VAL A 179 -22.02 22.41 21.69
C VAL A 179 -21.85 22.07 23.16
N GLN A 180 -22.13 23.01 24.06
CA GLN A 180 -22.20 22.70 25.49
C GLN A 180 -23.35 21.71 25.70
N ARG A 181 -23.07 20.58 26.37
CA ARG A 181 -24.14 19.71 26.86
C ARG A 181 -25.01 20.55 27.79
N ILE A 182 -26.30 20.65 27.49
CA ILE A 182 -27.29 21.15 28.44
C ILE A 182 -27.14 20.27 29.68
N LYS A 183 -26.72 20.85 30.81
CA LYS A 183 -26.71 20.11 32.08
C LYS A 183 -28.14 19.61 32.29
N PRO A 184 -28.36 18.32 32.60
CA PRO A 184 -29.69 17.87 32.98
C PRO A 184 -30.18 18.78 34.11
N GLN A 185 -31.38 19.33 33.97
CA GLN A 185 -31.99 20.08 35.05
C GLN A 185 -32.05 19.13 36.25
N ILE A 186 -31.40 19.52 37.35
CA ILE A 186 -31.56 18.82 38.62
C ILE A 186 -33.04 19.01 38.94
N HIS A 187 -33.83 17.94 38.83
CA HIS A 187 -35.21 17.97 39.30
C HIS A 187 -35.14 18.37 40.79
N PRO A 188 -35.85 19.42 41.23
CA PRO A 188 -35.95 19.72 42.64
C PRO A 188 -36.47 18.45 43.32
N GLU A 189 -35.79 18.06 44.40
CA GLU A 189 -35.98 16.79 45.07
C GLU A 189 -37.48 16.49 45.21
N THR A 190 -37.92 15.36 44.67
CA THR A 190 -39.24 14.81 44.98
C THR A 190 -39.23 14.50 46.47
N THR A 191 -39.65 15.48 47.27
CA THR A 191 -39.94 15.29 48.68
C THR A 191 -41.03 14.22 48.74
N HIS A 192 -40.72 13.07 49.33
CA HIS A 192 -41.65 11.94 49.49
C HIS A 192 -42.98 12.34 50.16
N SER A 193 -43.09 13.54 50.74
CA SER A 193 -44.32 14.14 51.27
C SER A 193 -45.39 14.45 50.22
N HIS A 194 -45.07 14.48 48.92
CA HIS A 194 -46.07 14.70 47.85
C HIS A 194 -46.66 13.41 47.26
N ILE A 195 -46.17 12.23 47.68
CA ILE A 195 -46.60 10.93 47.12
C ILE A 195 -47.75 10.31 47.93
N VAL A 196 -48.18 10.90 49.05
CA VAL A 196 -49.17 10.29 49.98
C VAL A 196 -50.59 10.89 49.89
N THR A 197 -51.00 11.47 48.76
CA THR A 197 -52.38 11.99 48.62
C THR A 197 -53.13 11.52 47.38
N ILE A 198 -52.70 10.41 46.76
CA ILE A 198 -53.48 9.76 45.70
C ILE A 198 -53.65 8.27 46.00
N GLU A 199 -54.14 7.96 47.21
CA GLU A 199 -54.81 6.68 47.48
C GLU A 199 -56.15 7.03 48.15
N ASP A 200 -57.12 7.38 47.31
CA ASP A 200 -58.55 7.11 47.51
C ASP A 200 -59.32 7.68 46.31
N SER A 201 -59.29 6.94 45.20
CA SER A 201 -60.32 7.08 44.16
C SER A 201 -60.73 5.70 43.69
N ALA A 202 -61.97 5.35 44.00
CA ALA A 202 -62.57 4.05 43.77
C ALA A 202 -62.88 3.81 42.29
N PHE A 203 -61.88 3.36 41.52
CA PHE A 203 -62.09 2.59 40.29
C PHE A 203 -60.91 1.64 40.08
N LEU A 204 -60.94 0.53 40.82
CA LEU A 204 -60.67 -0.86 40.40
C LEU A 204 -60.71 -1.78 41.62
#